data_AF-A0A3B9A505-F1
#
_entry.id   AF-A0A3B9A505-F1
#
_cell.length_a   1.000
_cell.length_b   1.000
_cell.length_c   1.000
_cell.angle_alpha   90.00
_cell.angle_beta   90.00
_cell.angle_gamma   90.00
#
_symmetry.space_group_name_H-M   'P 1'
#
loop_
_entity.id
_entity.type
_entity.pdbx_description
1 polymer ?
#
loop_
_entity_poly.entity_id
_entity_poly.type
_entity_poly.pdbx_seq_one_letter_code
_entity_poly.pdbx_strand_id
1 'polypeptide(L)'
;MRQSKRVFPLLVIGWVILFHLAACTDIADLPPDVPFTPSLTPKKVLSATPSPFRPLPSATTLVESPTATPQFTETPPPLGIFTPRLNKGIVPVPYLQDTCQYLADRWNPQNAQPGTIVVPIMFHGVRKEGGTVSDNITVTEKYFKETIQHAVDLGFQTITTQQLVAFLQHNAYIPPRSLLLIIDDRRLGTVRNHFLPILQQNNWTMVMAYITGVADQREWQEIKSVLASGRAETQAPGFLQNGFN
;
A
#
# COMPACT_ATOMS: atom_id res chain seq x y z
N MET A 1 3.35 -81.82 12.02
CA MET A 1 3.82 -80.58 12.68
C MET A 1 4.71 -79.85 11.68
N ARG A 2 4.60 -78.57 11.32
CA ARG A 2 3.66 -77.48 11.56
C ARG A 2 3.99 -76.43 10.47
N GLN A 3 2.99 -75.92 9.75
CA GLN A 3 3.10 -74.79 8.82
C GLN A 3 3.43 -73.47 9.54
N SER A 4 4.03 -72.50 8.84
CA SER A 4 3.70 -71.05 8.91
C SER A 4 4.73 -70.24 8.09
N LYS A 5 4.43 -69.83 6.84
CA LYS A 5 3.71 -68.61 6.38
C LYS A 5 4.61 -67.36 6.25
N ARG A 6 4.73 -66.94 4.98
CA ARG A 6 5.16 -65.63 4.49
C ARG A 6 4.15 -64.56 4.93
N VAL A 7 4.62 -63.49 5.57
CA VAL A 7 3.93 -62.18 5.64
C VAL A 7 5.01 -61.13 5.83
N PHE A 8 5.26 -60.26 4.85
CA PHE A 8 5.74 -58.89 5.02
C PHE A 8 5.95 -58.28 3.62
N PRO A 9 4.98 -57.49 3.12
CA PRO A 9 5.28 -56.09 2.92
C PRO A 9 4.03 -55.21 3.08
N LEU A 10 3.76 -54.72 4.30
CA LEU A 10 2.72 -53.69 4.53
C LEU A 10 3.23 -52.51 5.37
N LEU A 11 4.47 -52.57 5.87
CA LEU A 11 5.03 -51.56 6.77
C LEU A 11 5.75 -50.40 6.06
N VAL A 12 6.01 -50.49 4.75
CA VAL A 12 6.75 -49.45 4.01
C VAL A 12 5.83 -48.35 3.47
N ILE A 13 4.54 -48.64 3.23
CA ILE A 13 3.61 -47.67 2.64
C ILE A 13 3.07 -46.67 3.68
N GLY A 14 3.03 -47.04 4.96
CA GLY A 14 2.58 -46.15 6.04
C GLY A 14 3.52 -44.98 6.35
N TRP A 15 4.82 -45.13 6.07
CA TRP A 15 5.82 -44.08 6.35
C TRP A 15 5.89 -42.99 5.28
N VAL A 16 5.44 -43.26 4.05
CA VAL A 16 5.46 -42.26 2.97
C VAL A 16 4.27 -41.29 3.08
N ILE A 17 3.15 -41.72 3.64
CA ILE A 17 1.95 -40.86 3.79
C ILE A 17 2.08 -39.88 4.97
N LEU A 18 2.88 -40.21 6.00
CA LEU A 18 3.09 -39.33 7.16
C LEU A 18 4.09 -38.19 6.89
N PHE A 19 4.94 -38.31 5.85
CA PHE A 19 5.95 -37.31 5.50
C PHE A 19 5.47 -36.22 4.50
N HIS A 20 4.23 -36.29 4.01
CA HIS A 20 3.67 -35.28 3.09
C HIS A 20 2.64 -34.33 3.72
N LEU A 21 2.39 -34.43 5.04
CA LEU A 21 1.52 -33.51 5.78
C LEU A 21 2.27 -32.49 6.66
N ALA A 22 3.61 -32.52 6.67
CA ALA A 22 4.46 -31.65 7.49
C ALA A 22 5.00 -30.40 6.76
N ALA A 23 4.33 -29.93 5.71
CA ALA A 23 4.72 -28.72 4.97
C ALA A 23 3.75 -27.56 5.26
N CYS A 24 3.50 -27.27 6.54
CA CYS A 24 2.84 -26.05 7.03
C CYS A 24 2.89 -25.93 8.56
N THR A 25 3.95 -26.44 9.21
CA THR A 25 4.12 -26.33 10.66
C THR A 25 5.54 -25.92 11.01
N ASP A 26 5.93 -24.72 10.58
CA ASP A 26 7.01 -23.97 11.23
C ASP A 26 6.54 -22.52 11.29
N ILE A 27 5.69 -22.23 12.26
CA ILE A 27 5.47 -20.86 12.72
C ILE A 27 6.71 -20.53 13.55
N ALA A 28 7.66 -19.85 12.92
CA ALA A 28 8.77 -19.23 13.64
C ALA A 28 8.18 -18.26 14.68
N ASP A 29 8.66 -18.37 15.92
CA ASP A 29 8.32 -17.48 17.03
C ASP A 29 8.45 -16.01 16.60
N LEU A 30 7.33 -15.30 16.61
CA LEU A 30 7.30 -13.85 16.50
C LEU A 30 7.93 -13.25 17.77
N PRO A 31 8.71 -12.16 17.66
CA PRO A 31 9.17 -11.42 18.84
C PRO A 31 7.96 -10.89 19.64
N PRO A 32 8.07 -10.76 20.98
CA PRO A 32 6.94 -10.40 21.83
C PRO A 32 6.33 -9.04 21.42
N ASP A 33 5.02 -9.05 21.22
CA ASP A 33 4.20 -7.89 20.91
C ASP A 33 4.44 -6.73 21.89
N VAL A 34 4.75 -5.56 21.35
CA VAL A 34 4.66 -4.29 22.09
C VAL A 34 3.18 -3.97 22.28
N PRO A 35 2.67 -3.80 23.52
CA PRO A 35 1.25 -3.58 23.75
C PRO A 35 0.81 -2.24 23.13
N PHE A 36 0.04 -2.33 22.04
CA PHE A 36 -0.74 -1.21 21.52
C PHE A 36 -1.86 -0.88 22.50
N THR A 37 -1.76 0.28 23.15
CA THR A 37 -2.86 0.83 23.95
C THR A 37 -3.71 1.71 23.04
N PRO A 38 -4.96 1.32 22.68
CA PRO A 38 -5.85 2.22 21.95
C PRO A 38 -6.32 3.35 22.87
N SER A 39 -6.02 4.59 22.49
CA SER A 39 -6.59 5.79 23.11
C SER A 39 -8.07 5.90 22.75
N LEU A 40 -8.95 5.54 23.69
CA LEU A 40 -10.39 5.76 23.58
C LEU A 40 -10.72 7.23 23.83
N THR A 41 -10.75 8.04 22.77
CA THR A 41 -11.37 9.36 22.81
C THR A 41 -12.84 9.22 22.41
N PRO A 42 -13.83 9.58 23.24
CA PRO A 42 -15.24 9.41 22.91
C PRO A 42 -15.67 10.37 21.78
N LYS A 43 -16.08 9.80 20.64
CA LYS A 43 -16.80 10.53 19.58
C LYS A 43 -18.21 10.87 20.05
N LYS A 44 -18.55 12.15 20.02
CA LYS A 44 -19.90 12.69 20.25
C LYS A 44 -20.87 12.12 19.20
N VAL A 45 -21.84 11.33 19.66
CA VAL A 45 -22.92 10.78 18.82
C VAL A 45 -23.94 11.89 18.57
N LEU A 46 -24.18 12.23 17.30
CA LEU A 46 -25.29 13.09 16.88
C LEU A 46 -26.57 12.26 16.90
N SER A 47 -27.54 12.70 17.69
CA SER A 47 -28.88 12.11 17.79
C SER A 47 -29.68 12.41 16.53
N ALA A 48 -30.07 11.37 15.79
CA ALA A 48 -30.96 11.48 14.63
C ALA A 48 -32.42 11.32 15.08
N THR A 49 -33.24 12.32 14.78
CA THR A 49 -34.70 12.34 15.01
C THR A 49 -35.39 11.23 14.20
N PRO A 50 -36.30 10.44 14.78
CA PRO A 50 -37.01 9.39 14.04
C PRO A 50 -38.05 9.99 13.07
N SER A 51 -37.90 9.67 11.78
CA SER A 51 -38.93 9.85 10.75
C SER A 51 -39.88 8.65 10.77
N PRO A 52 -41.21 8.84 10.59
CA PRO A 52 -42.17 7.74 10.65
C PRO A 52 -42.01 6.78 9.46
N PHE A 53 -41.80 5.50 9.78
CA PHE A 53 -41.64 4.39 8.85
C PHE A 53 -42.98 4.00 8.22
N ARG A 54 -43.04 3.98 6.89
CA ARG A 54 -44.19 3.50 6.10
C ARG A 54 -43.87 2.07 5.63
N PRO A 55 -44.64 1.03 6.00
CA PRO A 55 -44.34 -0.33 5.58
C PRO A 55 -44.59 -0.51 4.08
N LEU A 56 -43.57 -1.00 3.36
CA LEU A 56 -43.63 -1.43 1.97
C LEU A 56 -44.00 -2.94 1.93
N PRO A 57 -44.84 -3.41 0.99
CA PRO A 57 -45.28 -4.81 0.94
C PRO A 57 -44.12 -5.79 0.69
N SER A 58 -44.21 -6.95 1.35
CA SER A 58 -43.25 -8.05 1.29
C SER A 58 -42.94 -8.49 -0.14
N ALA A 59 -41.65 -8.50 -0.49
CA ALA A 59 -41.14 -9.11 -1.71
C ALA A 59 -41.21 -10.65 -1.60
N THR A 60 -41.72 -11.27 -2.67
CA THR A 60 -41.81 -12.71 -2.86
C THR A 60 -40.44 -13.37 -2.80
N THR A 61 -40.31 -14.42 -1.98
CA THR A 61 -39.12 -15.25 -1.85
C THR A 61 -38.81 -15.94 -3.19
N LEU A 62 -37.71 -15.58 -3.85
CA LEU A 62 -37.17 -16.36 -4.95
C LEU A 62 -36.44 -17.56 -4.38
N VAL A 63 -36.80 -18.76 -4.85
CA VAL A 63 -36.14 -20.02 -4.52
C VAL A 63 -34.79 -20.04 -5.25
N GLU A 64 -33.69 -19.96 -4.50
CA GLU A 64 -32.34 -20.17 -5.03
C GLU A 64 -32.18 -21.65 -5.43
N SER A 65 -31.83 -21.86 -6.70
CA SER A 65 -31.50 -23.17 -7.27
C SER A 65 -30.09 -23.58 -6.84
N PRO A 66 -29.80 -24.87 -6.54
CA PRO A 66 -28.52 -25.28 -6.00
C PRO A 66 -27.36 -24.95 -6.96
N THR A 67 -26.39 -24.23 -6.39
CA THR A 67 -25.10 -23.82 -6.95
C THR A 67 -24.37 -24.97 -7.64
N ALA A 68 -23.90 -24.73 -8.87
CA ALA A 68 -23.05 -25.65 -9.61
C ALA A 68 -21.80 -26.01 -8.78
N THR A 69 -21.56 -27.31 -8.59
CA THR A 69 -20.37 -27.85 -7.96
C THR A 69 -19.12 -27.27 -8.63
N PRO A 70 -18.11 -26.76 -7.89
CA PRO A 70 -16.89 -26.26 -8.49
C PRO A 70 -16.19 -27.38 -9.27
N GLN A 71 -16.11 -27.22 -10.58
CA GLN A 71 -15.41 -28.14 -11.47
C GLN A 71 -13.91 -27.98 -11.22
N PHE A 72 -13.25 -29.06 -10.75
CA PHE A 72 -11.80 -29.10 -10.61
C PHE A 72 -11.17 -28.78 -11.97
N THR A 73 -10.44 -27.67 -12.05
CA THR A 73 -9.64 -27.33 -13.23
C THR A 73 -8.36 -28.15 -13.17
N GLU A 74 -8.04 -28.88 -14.25
CA GLU A 74 -6.79 -29.66 -14.32
C GLU A 74 -5.59 -28.75 -14.03
N THR A 75 -4.69 -29.22 -13.17
CA THR A 75 -3.45 -28.51 -12.88
C THR A 75 -2.67 -28.39 -14.19
N PRO A 76 -2.26 -27.17 -14.61
CA PRO A 76 -1.46 -26.99 -15.81
C PRO A 76 -0.22 -27.89 -15.77
N PRO A 77 0.26 -28.37 -16.94
CA PRO A 77 1.50 -29.12 -16.99
C PRO A 77 2.62 -28.30 -16.33
N PRO A 78 3.57 -28.95 -15.64
CA PRO A 78 4.64 -28.25 -14.96
C PRO A 78 5.35 -27.33 -15.95
N LEU A 79 5.42 -26.05 -15.60
CA LEU A 79 6.13 -25.05 -16.38
C LEU A 79 7.57 -25.52 -16.58
N GLY A 80 8.10 -25.37 -17.80
CA GLY A 80 9.49 -25.72 -18.09
C GLY A 80 10.43 -25.03 -17.10
N ILE A 81 11.45 -25.75 -16.64
CA ILE A 81 12.44 -25.21 -15.72
C ILE A 81 13.09 -23.99 -16.37
N PHE A 82 12.87 -22.82 -15.78
CA PHE A 82 13.55 -21.61 -16.18
C PHE A 82 15.03 -21.74 -15.76
N THR A 83 15.91 -22.01 -16.71
CA THR A 83 17.36 -21.92 -16.50
C THR A 83 17.83 -20.54 -16.94
N PRO A 84 17.98 -19.57 -16.02
CA PRO A 84 18.45 -18.25 -16.41
C PRO A 84 19.90 -18.36 -16.86
N ARG A 85 20.24 -17.76 -18.02
CA ARG A 85 21.62 -17.57 -18.44
C ARG A 85 22.25 -16.43 -17.65
N LEU A 86 22.52 -16.69 -16.37
CA LEU A 86 23.17 -15.74 -15.49
C LEU A 86 24.69 -15.78 -15.70
N ASN A 87 25.34 -14.63 -15.49
CA ASN A 87 26.79 -14.54 -15.48
C ASN A 87 27.37 -15.48 -14.42
N LYS A 88 28.58 -16.00 -14.66
CA LYS A 88 29.28 -16.90 -13.74
C LYS A 88 29.37 -16.26 -12.35
N GLY A 89 28.90 -16.98 -11.33
CA GLY A 89 28.89 -16.51 -9.93
C GLY A 89 27.61 -15.80 -9.49
N ILE A 90 26.67 -15.55 -10.41
CA ILE A 90 25.35 -15.01 -10.06
C ILE A 90 24.40 -16.18 -9.82
N VAL A 91 23.94 -16.30 -8.58
CA VAL A 91 22.87 -17.22 -8.18
C VAL A 91 21.56 -16.44 -8.04
N PRO A 92 20.43 -16.95 -8.54
CA PRO A 92 19.13 -16.38 -8.21
C PRO A 92 18.94 -16.40 -6.69
N VAL A 93 18.45 -15.29 -6.13
CA VAL A 93 18.00 -15.23 -4.74
C VAL A 93 16.48 -15.14 -4.73
N PRO A 94 15.80 -15.84 -3.81
CA PRO A 94 14.38 -15.61 -3.59
C PRO A 94 14.20 -14.21 -2.99
N TYR A 95 13.42 -13.36 -3.66
CA TYR A 95 13.05 -12.04 -3.13
C TYR A 95 11.93 -12.13 -2.09
N LEU A 96 11.19 -13.23 -2.07
CA LEU A 96 10.14 -13.51 -1.09
C LEU A 96 10.69 -14.47 -0.04
N GLN A 97 10.79 -14.00 1.20
CA GLN A 97 11.22 -14.82 2.34
C GLN A 97 10.20 -15.93 2.63
N ASP A 98 8.90 -15.58 2.59
CA ASP A 98 7.80 -16.51 2.76
C ASP A 98 6.81 -16.37 1.59
N THR A 99 6.83 -17.37 0.72
CA THR A 99 5.94 -17.41 -0.45
C THR A 99 4.49 -17.65 -0.04
N CYS A 100 4.24 -18.43 1.02
CA CYS A 100 2.90 -18.71 1.51
C CYS A 100 2.26 -17.45 2.09
N GLN A 101 3.01 -16.69 2.90
CA GLN A 101 2.56 -15.40 3.42
C GLN A 101 2.29 -14.40 2.29
N TYR A 102 3.20 -14.28 1.32
CA TYR A 102 2.98 -13.41 0.15
C TYR A 102 1.69 -13.76 -0.61
N LEU A 103 1.42 -15.04 -0.85
CA LEU A 103 0.20 -15.47 -1.52
C LEU A 103 -1.03 -15.21 -0.66
N ALA A 104 -0.96 -15.48 0.65
CA ALA A 104 -2.05 -15.17 1.58
C ALA A 104 -2.38 -13.67 1.57
N ASP A 105 -1.37 -12.79 1.67
CA ASP A 105 -1.53 -11.34 1.65
C ASP A 105 -2.06 -10.84 0.30
N ARG A 106 -1.67 -11.47 -0.81
CA ARG A 106 -2.15 -11.13 -2.15
C ARG A 106 -3.63 -11.46 -2.38
N TRP A 107 -4.10 -12.57 -1.80
CA TRP A 107 -5.47 -13.06 -1.99
C TRP A 107 -6.42 -12.69 -0.84
N ASN A 108 -5.90 -12.05 0.20
CA ASN A 108 -6.70 -11.52 1.30
C ASN A 108 -7.62 -10.39 0.79
N PRO A 109 -8.95 -10.51 0.91
CA PRO A 109 -9.88 -9.49 0.44
C PRO A 109 -9.82 -8.17 1.24
N GLN A 110 -9.21 -8.16 2.42
CA GLN A 110 -8.96 -6.95 3.20
C GLN A 110 -7.69 -6.20 2.76
N ASN A 111 -6.86 -6.78 1.89
CA ASN A 111 -5.63 -6.20 1.38
C ASN A 111 -5.84 -5.48 0.04
N ALA A 112 -4.78 -4.85 -0.47
CA ALA A 112 -4.80 -4.21 -1.77
C ALA A 112 -5.06 -5.25 -2.89
N GLN A 113 -6.04 -4.95 -3.73
CA GLN A 113 -6.48 -5.85 -4.78
C GLN A 113 -5.49 -5.86 -5.95
N PRO A 114 -5.34 -6.99 -6.69
CA PRO A 114 -4.54 -7.02 -7.91
C PRO A 114 -4.91 -5.89 -8.88
N GLY A 115 -3.91 -5.18 -9.38
CA GLY A 115 -4.11 -3.99 -10.24
C GLY A 115 -4.13 -2.67 -9.47
N THR A 116 -4.01 -2.68 -8.15
CA THR A 116 -3.73 -1.48 -7.35
C THR A 116 -2.38 -0.89 -7.74
N ILE A 117 -2.34 0.42 -8.01
CA ILE A 117 -1.14 1.13 -8.43
C ILE A 117 -0.83 2.31 -7.51
N VAL A 118 0.46 2.61 -7.38
CA VAL A 118 0.96 3.87 -6.80
C VAL A 118 1.74 4.60 -7.87
N VAL A 119 1.40 5.86 -8.12
CA VAL A 119 2.14 6.74 -9.02
C VAL A 119 2.80 7.86 -8.21
N PRO A 120 4.14 7.82 -8.04
CA PRO A 120 4.87 8.93 -7.44
C PRO A 120 4.98 10.09 -8.44
N ILE A 121 4.64 11.30 -8.01
CA ILE A 121 4.80 12.52 -8.81
C ILE A 121 5.59 13.52 -7.97
N MET A 122 6.74 13.94 -8.49
CA MET A 122 7.63 14.89 -7.83
C MET A 122 7.61 16.23 -8.54
N PHE A 123 7.43 17.30 -7.77
CA PHE A 123 7.58 18.69 -8.21
C PHE A 123 8.80 19.31 -7.50
N HIS A 124 9.49 20.24 -8.17
CA HIS A 124 10.39 21.17 -7.47
C HIS A 124 9.72 22.51 -7.22
N GLY A 125 9.04 23.07 -8.23
CA GLY A 125 8.44 24.39 -8.13
C GLY A 125 7.14 24.50 -8.92
N VAL A 126 6.24 25.34 -8.42
CA VAL A 126 5.07 25.82 -9.16
C VAL A 126 5.16 27.34 -9.21
N ARG A 127 5.14 27.90 -10.42
CA ARG A 127 5.14 29.34 -10.63
C ARG A 127 3.73 29.87 -10.61
N LYS A 128 3.49 30.92 -9.82
CA LYS A 128 2.23 31.67 -9.79
C LYS A 128 1.81 32.11 -11.19
N GLU A 129 0.50 32.12 -11.40
CA GLU A 129 -0.12 32.57 -12.65
C GLU A 129 0.39 33.95 -13.10
N GLY A 130 0.61 34.11 -14.41
CA GLY A 130 1.21 35.31 -15.01
C GLY A 130 2.73 35.45 -14.83
N GLY A 131 3.37 34.59 -14.03
CA GLY A 131 4.82 34.53 -13.92
C GLY A 131 5.49 33.76 -15.05
N THR A 132 6.69 34.19 -15.45
CA THR A 132 7.53 33.42 -16.39
C THR A 132 8.20 32.25 -15.68
N VAL A 133 8.24 31.10 -16.36
CA VAL A 133 9.10 29.96 -15.99
C VAL A 133 10.45 30.18 -16.65
N SER A 134 11.52 30.24 -15.86
CA SER A 134 12.88 30.57 -16.33
C SER A 134 13.90 29.46 -16.08
N ASP A 135 13.46 28.36 -15.47
CA ASP A 135 14.25 27.16 -15.22
C ASP A 135 13.54 25.92 -15.80
N ASN A 136 14.20 24.77 -15.75
CA ASN A 136 13.67 23.50 -16.28
C ASN A 136 13.05 22.59 -15.20
N ILE A 137 12.85 23.10 -13.98
CA ILE A 137 12.35 22.33 -12.82
C ILE A 137 11.03 22.87 -12.27
N THR A 138 10.60 24.06 -12.71
CA THR A 138 9.39 24.73 -12.29
C THR A 138 8.30 24.57 -13.35
N VAL A 139 7.10 24.19 -12.93
CA VAL A 139 5.92 24.14 -13.79
C VAL A 139 5.07 25.39 -13.62
N THR A 140 4.21 25.68 -14.60
CA THR A 140 3.20 26.74 -14.46
C THR A 140 2.09 26.30 -13.48
N GLU A 141 1.45 27.26 -12.82
CA GLU A 141 0.27 26.99 -12.00
C GLU A 141 -0.88 26.34 -12.79
N LYS A 142 -1.05 26.72 -14.06
CA LYS A 142 -2.04 26.09 -14.95
C LYS A 142 -1.75 24.60 -15.13
N TYR A 143 -0.53 24.23 -15.49
CA TYR A 143 -0.13 22.83 -15.67
C TYR A 143 -0.29 22.03 -14.37
N PHE A 144 0.09 22.61 -13.24
CA PHE A 144 -0.11 21.99 -11.93
C PHE A 144 -1.59 21.72 -11.64
N LYS A 145 -2.47 22.72 -11.80
CA LYS A 145 -3.91 22.57 -11.58
C LYS A 145 -4.55 21.55 -12.52
N GLU A 146 -4.19 21.56 -13.80
CA GLU A 146 -4.66 20.57 -14.78
C GLU A 146 -4.22 19.16 -14.44
N THR A 147 -2.97 18.98 -13.99
CA THR A 147 -2.43 17.69 -13.55
C THR A 147 -3.21 17.15 -12.35
N ILE A 148 -3.46 17.99 -11.34
CA ILE A 148 -4.21 17.61 -10.16
C ILE A 148 -5.67 17.31 -10.53
N GLN A 149 -6.32 18.16 -11.32
CA GLN A 149 -7.71 17.94 -11.72
C GLN A 149 -7.85 16.63 -12.50
N HIS A 150 -6.92 16.35 -13.41
CA HIS A 150 -6.92 15.08 -14.14
C HIS A 150 -6.77 13.87 -13.22
N ALA A 151 -5.93 13.97 -12.18
CA ALA A 151 -5.82 12.92 -11.18
C ALA A 151 -7.14 12.71 -10.41
N VAL A 152 -7.82 13.78 -10.02
CA VAL A 152 -9.14 13.72 -9.38
C VAL A 152 -10.17 13.06 -10.31
N ASP A 153 -10.21 13.46 -11.58
CA ASP A 153 -11.14 12.92 -12.59
C ASP A 153 -10.91 11.42 -12.82
N LEU A 154 -9.65 10.98 -12.75
CA LEU A 154 -9.26 9.56 -12.82
C LEU A 154 -9.49 8.81 -11.50
N GLY A 155 -9.98 9.46 -10.44
CA GLY A 155 -10.28 8.84 -9.15
C GLY A 155 -9.04 8.50 -8.32
N PHE A 156 -7.93 9.21 -8.53
CA PHE A 156 -6.76 9.05 -7.68
C PHE A 156 -7.00 9.61 -6.27
N GLN A 157 -6.30 9.03 -5.29
CA GLN A 157 -6.20 9.53 -3.93
C GLN A 157 -4.74 9.48 -3.49
N THR A 158 -4.31 10.43 -2.66
CA THR A 158 -2.94 10.36 -2.13
C THR A 158 -2.83 9.36 -0.99
N ILE A 159 -1.65 8.77 -0.84
CA ILE A 159 -1.27 7.94 0.32
C ILE A 159 -0.07 8.54 1.05
N THR A 160 0.07 8.23 2.34
CA THR A 160 1.27 8.56 3.12
C THR A 160 2.40 7.58 2.86
N THR A 161 3.61 7.94 3.25
CA THR A 161 4.79 7.05 3.22
C THR A 161 4.56 5.81 4.08
N GLN A 162 3.88 5.94 5.21
CA GLN A 162 3.51 4.80 6.06
C GLN A 162 2.60 3.82 5.31
N GLN A 163 1.58 4.33 4.62
CA GLN A 163 0.70 3.49 3.79
C GLN A 163 1.46 2.84 2.64
N LEU A 164 2.37 3.57 2.00
CA LEU A 164 3.23 3.01 0.96
C LEU A 164 4.11 1.86 1.49
N VAL A 165 4.76 2.04 2.63
CA VAL A 165 5.59 0.97 3.25
C VAL A 165 4.74 -0.24 3.59
N ALA A 166 3.58 -0.05 4.22
CA ALA A 166 2.68 -1.15 4.57
C ALA A 166 2.16 -1.89 3.32
N PHE A 167 1.86 -1.17 2.23
CA PHE A 167 1.49 -1.76 0.95
C PHE A 167 2.65 -2.57 0.35
N LEU A 168 3.86 -2.03 0.31
CA LEU A 168 5.02 -2.70 -0.29
C LEU A 168 5.47 -3.93 0.50
N GLN A 169 5.36 -3.90 1.83
CA GLN A 169 5.85 -4.97 2.70
C GLN A 169 4.80 -6.06 2.97
N HIS A 170 3.53 -5.69 3.05
CA HIS A 170 2.45 -6.56 3.54
C HIS A 170 1.22 -6.56 2.64
N ASN A 171 1.29 -5.96 1.44
CA ASN A 171 0.15 -5.74 0.56
C ASN A 171 -1.03 -5.05 1.27
N ALA A 172 -0.76 -4.26 2.31
CA ALA A 172 -1.81 -3.59 3.08
C ALA A 172 -2.68 -2.72 2.17
N TYR A 173 -3.96 -2.59 2.51
CA TYR A 173 -4.90 -1.82 1.71
C TYR A 173 -4.44 -0.38 1.47
N ILE A 174 -4.51 0.04 0.22
CA ILE A 174 -4.48 1.42 -0.25
C ILE A 174 -5.55 1.61 -1.33
N PRO A 175 -5.97 2.86 -1.63
CA PRO A 175 -6.86 3.11 -2.76
C PRO A 175 -6.31 2.52 -4.08
N PRO A 176 -7.16 1.94 -4.95
CA PRO A 176 -6.70 1.28 -6.18
C PRO A 176 -5.85 2.17 -7.11
N ARG A 177 -6.10 3.48 -7.10
CA ARG A 177 -5.33 4.50 -7.81
C ARG A 177 -4.74 5.45 -6.78
N SER A 178 -3.52 5.17 -6.36
CA SER A 178 -2.83 5.95 -5.32
C SER A 178 -1.79 6.89 -5.92
N LEU A 179 -1.68 8.10 -5.36
CA LEU A 179 -0.61 9.04 -5.64
C LEU A 179 0.32 9.17 -4.43
N LEU A 180 1.62 9.26 -4.69
CA LEU A 180 2.57 9.80 -3.73
C LEU A 180 3.03 11.16 -4.26
N LEU A 181 2.45 12.24 -3.74
CA LEU A 181 2.83 13.59 -4.14
C LEU A 181 4.06 14.05 -3.36
N ILE A 182 5.11 14.42 -4.08
CA ILE A 182 6.38 14.84 -3.50
C ILE A 182 6.68 16.28 -3.95
N ILE A 183 7.08 17.13 -3.02
CA ILE A 183 7.81 18.37 -3.33
C ILE A 183 9.25 18.18 -2.87
N ASP A 184 10.21 18.45 -3.74
CA ASP A 184 11.64 18.47 -3.42
C ASP A 184 12.13 19.91 -3.20
N ASP A 185 13.31 20.05 -2.61
CA ASP A 185 13.95 21.30 -2.18
C ASP A 185 13.25 22.09 -1.05
N ARG A 186 13.87 23.20 -0.63
CA ARG A 186 13.34 24.16 0.37
C ARG A 186 12.25 25.08 -0.20
N ARG A 187 11.13 24.50 -0.66
CA ARG A 187 10.09 25.20 -1.44
C ARG A 187 8.79 25.47 -0.65
N LEU A 188 8.90 25.90 0.61
CA LEU A 188 7.72 26.14 1.48
C LEU A 188 6.69 27.11 0.90
N GLY A 189 7.14 28.13 0.17
CA GLY A 189 6.24 29.05 -0.53
C GLY A 189 5.36 28.34 -1.57
N THR A 190 5.91 27.37 -2.29
CA THR A 190 5.15 26.54 -3.24
C THR A 190 4.17 25.63 -2.50
N VAL A 191 4.60 25.01 -1.40
CA VAL A 191 3.73 24.16 -0.56
C VAL A 191 2.50 24.94 -0.08
N ARG A 192 2.71 26.13 0.51
CA ARG A 192 1.63 26.93 1.07
C ARG A 192 0.67 27.46 0.01
N ASN A 193 1.21 27.99 -1.09
CA ASN A 193 0.41 28.71 -2.07
C ASN A 193 -0.32 27.79 -3.05
N HIS A 194 0.20 26.59 -3.30
CA HIS A 194 -0.32 25.69 -4.33
C HIS A 194 -0.77 24.34 -3.79
N PHE A 195 0.01 23.68 -2.92
CA PHE A 195 -0.32 22.34 -2.44
C PHE A 195 -1.38 22.37 -1.33
N LEU A 196 -1.18 23.12 -0.25
CA LEU A 196 -2.08 23.08 0.91
C LEU A 196 -3.56 23.30 0.56
N PRO A 197 -3.96 24.24 -0.31
CA PRO A 197 -5.36 24.40 -0.70
C PRO A 197 -5.96 23.13 -1.31
N ILE A 198 -5.21 22.49 -2.22
CA ILE A 198 -5.63 21.27 -2.91
C ILE A 198 -5.69 20.09 -1.93
N LEU A 199 -4.69 19.96 -1.06
CA LEU A 199 -4.62 18.89 -0.09
C LEU A 199 -5.77 18.98 0.92
N GLN A 200 -6.13 20.19 1.34
CA GLN A 200 -7.27 20.43 2.21
C GLN A 200 -8.59 20.11 1.52
N GLN A 201 -8.77 20.59 0.28
CA GLN A 201 -10.01 20.38 -0.48
C GLN A 201 -10.30 18.91 -0.74
N ASN A 202 -9.26 18.11 -1.05
CA ASN A 202 -9.42 16.70 -1.41
C ASN A 202 -9.16 15.73 -0.24
N ASN A 203 -8.87 16.23 0.96
CA ASN A 203 -8.39 15.44 2.09
C ASN A 203 -7.16 14.57 1.74
N TRP A 204 -6.26 15.15 0.95
CA TRP A 204 -5.03 14.53 0.47
C TRP A 204 -3.83 14.85 1.37
N THR A 205 -2.74 14.13 1.14
CA THR A 205 -1.45 14.31 1.82
C THR A 205 -0.30 14.43 0.82
N MET A 206 0.84 14.94 1.26
CA MET A 206 2.06 15.03 0.46
C MET A 206 3.31 14.76 1.30
N VAL A 207 4.39 14.42 0.60
CA VAL A 207 5.75 14.31 1.15
C VAL A 207 6.53 15.58 0.80
N MET A 208 7.12 16.21 1.81
CA MET A 208 8.16 17.21 1.63
C MET A 208 9.52 16.52 1.74
N ALA A 209 10.19 16.32 0.61
CA ALA A 209 11.60 15.97 0.59
C ALA A 209 12.39 17.26 0.85
N TYR A 210 12.62 17.56 2.14
CA TYR A 210 13.03 18.90 2.58
C TYR A 210 14.47 18.95 3.12
N ILE A 211 15.30 19.83 2.57
CA ILE A 211 16.70 20.03 3.02
C ILE A 211 16.70 20.83 4.32
N THR A 212 17.21 20.24 5.40
CA THR A 212 17.10 20.82 6.75
C THR A 212 18.40 21.42 7.30
N GLY A 213 19.57 21.13 6.71
CA GLY A 213 20.86 21.50 7.30
C GLY A 213 21.18 22.99 7.30
N VAL A 214 20.43 23.79 6.54
CA VAL A 214 20.55 25.26 6.49
C VAL A 214 19.31 25.98 7.00
N ALA A 215 18.37 25.25 7.60
CA ALA A 215 17.12 25.82 8.09
C ALA A 215 17.32 26.61 9.38
N ASP A 216 16.94 27.89 9.35
CA ASP A 216 16.96 28.76 10.53
C ASP A 216 15.72 28.54 11.42
N GLN A 217 15.69 29.19 12.58
CA GLN A 217 14.60 29.03 13.54
C GLN A 217 13.23 29.44 12.97
N ARG A 218 13.18 30.45 12.10
CA ARG A 218 11.93 30.91 11.49
C ARG A 218 11.43 29.86 10.49
N GLU A 219 12.31 29.35 9.64
CA GLU A 219 11.96 28.31 8.69
C GLU A 219 11.53 27.02 9.41
N TRP A 220 12.17 26.65 10.52
CA TRP A 220 11.72 25.52 11.33
C TRP A 220 10.31 25.71 11.88
N GLN A 221 9.94 26.93 12.31
CA GLN A 221 8.56 27.23 12.73
C GLN A 221 7.61 27.10 11.55
N GLU A 222 8.03 27.53 10.36
CA GLU A 222 7.25 27.40 9.15
C GLU A 222 7.04 25.93 8.74
N ILE A 223 8.07 25.09 8.78
CA ILE A 223 7.96 23.65 8.52
C ILE A 223 6.97 23.04 9.51
N LYS A 224 7.11 23.33 10.81
CA LYS A 224 6.20 22.84 11.85
C LYS A 224 4.75 23.26 11.60
N SER A 225 4.52 24.49 11.14
CA SER A 225 3.19 24.99 10.77
C SER A 225 2.57 24.20 9.61
N VAL A 226 3.36 23.86 8.58
CA VAL A 226 2.89 23.04 7.47
C VAL A 226 2.57 21.62 7.93
N LEU A 227 3.44 21.00 8.74
CA LEU A 227 3.21 19.66 9.29
C LEU A 227 1.97 19.61 10.21
N ALA A 228 1.74 20.66 11.00
CA ALA A 228 0.57 20.78 11.87
C ALA A 228 -0.77 20.79 11.12
N SER A 229 -0.77 21.01 9.79
CA SER A 229 -1.97 20.86 8.98
C SER A 229 -2.48 19.41 8.88
N GLY A 230 -1.63 18.41 9.18
CA GLY A 230 -1.93 17.00 8.95
C GLY A 230 -2.02 16.62 7.47
N ARG A 231 -1.58 17.50 6.56
CA ARG A 231 -1.58 17.31 5.10
C ARG A 231 -0.19 17.06 4.53
N ALA A 232 0.85 17.21 5.32
CA ALA A 232 2.22 17.02 4.88
C ALA A 232 3.00 16.20 5.89
N GLU A 233 3.89 15.36 5.39
CA GLU A 233 4.97 14.75 6.14
C GLU A 233 6.32 15.20 5.57
N THR A 234 7.40 15.02 6.32
CA THR A 234 8.76 15.37 5.88
C THR A 234 9.62 14.13 5.75
N GLN A 235 10.41 14.07 4.70
CA GLN A 235 11.43 13.04 4.45
C GLN A 235 12.74 13.73 4.10
N ALA A 236 13.87 13.04 4.32
CA ALA A 236 15.19 13.61 4.07
C ALA A 236 15.59 13.41 2.59
N PRO A 237 15.85 14.49 1.82
CA PRO A 237 16.48 14.43 0.50
C PRO A 237 18.02 14.49 0.60
N GLY A 238 18.55 14.87 1.76
CA GLY A 238 19.96 15.18 2.00
C GLY A 238 20.10 16.30 3.04
N PHE A 239 21.22 16.35 3.78
CA PHE A 239 21.39 17.34 4.86
C PHE A 239 21.77 18.73 4.34
N LEU A 240 22.78 18.82 3.46
CA LEU A 240 23.28 20.07 2.87
C LEU A 240 23.17 20.12 1.34
N GLN A 241 22.52 19.14 0.73
CA GLN A 241 22.40 19.07 -0.73
C GLN A 241 21.76 20.38 -1.23
N ASN A 242 22.46 21.07 -2.14
CA ASN A 242 22.05 22.37 -2.67
C ASN A 242 21.79 23.48 -1.61
N GLY A 243 22.33 23.36 -0.39
CA GLY A 243 22.10 24.29 0.73
C GLY A 243 22.75 25.67 0.60
N PHE A 244 23.44 25.97 -0.51
CA PHE A 244 24.24 27.18 -0.70
C PHE A 244 23.76 28.10 -1.84
N ASN A 245 22.54 27.93 -2.36
CA ASN A 245 21.96 28.86 -3.33
C ASN A 245 21.15 29.97 -2.65
#